data_AF-A0A1S2ACB6-F1
#
_entry.id   AF-A0A1S2ACB6-F1
#
_cell.length_a   1.000
_cell.length_b   1.000
_cell.length_c   1.000
_cell.angle_alpha   90.00
_cell.angle_beta   90.00
_cell.angle_gamma   90.00
#
_symmetry.space_group_name_H-M   'P 1'
#
loop_
_entity.id
_entity.type
_entity.pdbx_description
1 polymer ?
#
loop_
_entity_poly.entity_id
_entity_poly.type
_entity_poly.pdbx_seq_one_letter_code
_entity_poly.pdbx_strand_id
1 'polypeptide(L)'
;MSTRLSVVMIAKNAADLLPDCLASVAWADEIVILDSGSTDNTVDVARAAGAKVFIDTDWQGYGIQRQRAQGFATGDYVLMLDTDERITPELQQAIQAVLSSPQPGAVYSIARRNYFLGRFMRHSGWYPDRVTRLYERERYQYNDNLVHESLACDNAQVIPLTGDLLHLTCRDFASFQRKQLNYATAWAQERHQRGKKASLTGIFTHTLGAFLKTLLLRGGVLDGKQGWLLAVVNAQYTFNKYTELWALCRGYSEKT
;
A
#
# COMPACT_ATOMS: atom_id res chain seq x y z
N MET A 1 4.14 -12.25 30.46
CA MET A 1 2.81 -12.22 29.83
C MET A 1 3.04 -12.15 28.33
N SER A 2 2.25 -12.84 27.51
CA SER A 2 2.38 -12.73 26.06
C SER A 2 1.89 -11.35 25.61
N THR A 3 2.67 -10.68 24.77
CA THR A 3 2.28 -9.42 24.12
C THR A 3 1.08 -9.68 23.22
N ARG A 4 -0.01 -8.91 23.37
CA ARG A 4 -1.22 -9.05 22.55
C ARG A 4 -1.11 -8.28 21.23
N LEU A 5 -1.54 -8.91 20.15
CA LEU A 5 -1.57 -8.31 18.81
C LEU A 5 -2.99 -7.89 18.41
N SER A 6 -3.14 -6.63 18.02
CA SER A 6 -4.29 -6.14 17.27
C SER A 6 -3.95 -6.02 15.78
N VAL A 7 -4.67 -6.71 14.92
CA VAL A 7 -4.65 -6.46 13.48
C VAL A 7 -5.70 -5.40 13.16
N VAL A 8 -5.27 -4.31 12.53
CA VAL A 8 -6.11 -3.14 12.28
C VAL A 8 -6.21 -2.92 10.79
N MET A 9 -7.44 -2.77 10.29
CA MET A 9 -7.73 -2.53 8.88
C MET A 9 -8.74 -1.40 8.72
N ILE A 10 -8.66 -0.72 7.58
CA ILE A 10 -9.74 0.13 7.07
C ILE A 10 -10.37 -0.57 5.87
N ALA A 11 -11.68 -0.48 5.72
CA ALA A 11 -12.39 -1.19 4.65
C ALA A 11 -13.42 -0.30 3.96
N LYS A 12 -13.60 -0.53 2.66
CA LYS A 12 -14.74 -0.03 1.88
C LYS A 12 -14.94 -0.92 0.66
N ASN A 13 -16.09 -1.59 0.58
CA ASN A 13 -16.45 -2.49 -0.51
C ASN A 13 -15.37 -3.55 -0.83
N ALA A 14 -15.00 -4.33 0.19
CA ALA A 14 -13.92 -5.30 0.14
C ALA A 14 -14.39 -6.75 0.38
N ALA A 15 -15.70 -7.03 0.25
CA ALA A 15 -16.27 -8.34 0.56
C ALA A 15 -15.63 -9.51 -0.22
N ASP A 16 -15.08 -9.24 -1.40
CA ASP A 16 -14.45 -10.25 -2.25
C ASP A 16 -13.02 -10.63 -1.83
N LEU A 17 -12.30 -9.71 -1.17
CA LEU A 17 -10.89 -9.86 -0.80
C LEU A 17 -10.68 -10.14 0.69
N LEU A 18 -11.60 -9.63 1.50
CA LEU A 18 -11.55 -9.66 2.96
C LEU A 18 -11.51 -11.08 3.55
N PRO A 19 -12.24 -12.10 3.05
CA PRO A 19 -12.19 -13.45 3.64
C PRO A 19 -10.78 -14.03 3.71
N ASP A 20 -10.02 -13.96 2.62
CA ASP A 20 -8.65 -14.48 2.56
C ASP A 20 -7.68 -13.66 3.43
N CYS A 21 -7.92 -12.35 3.51
CA CYS A 21 -7.16 -11.45 4.38
C CYS A 21 -7.34 -11.85 5.86
N LEU A 22 -8.60 -11.96 6.30
CA LEU A 22 -8.97 -12.36 7.67
C LEU A 22 -8.46 -13.77 8.02
N ALA A 23 -8.58 -14.73 7.10
CA ALA A 23 -8.05 -16.07 7.29
C ALA A 23 -6.52 -16.05 7.53
N SER A 24 -5.78 -15.19 6.83
CA SER A 24 -4.32 -15.08 6.98
C SER A 24 -3.86 -14.48 8.33
N VAL A 25 -4.79 -13.86 9.08
CA VAL A 25 -4.53 -13.21 10.37
C VAL A 25 -5.39 -13.76 11.51
N ALA A 26 -6.07 -14.88 11.31
CA ALA A 26 -6.97 -15.49 12.31
C ALA A 26 -6.27 -15.90 13.62
N TRP A 27 -4.94 -15.88 13.64
CA TRP A 27 -4.10 -16.14 14.82
C TRP A 27 -3.86 -14.90 15.70
N ALA A 28 -4.33 -13.71 15.30
CA ALA A 28 -4.23 -12.50 16.10
C ALA A 28 -5.19 -12.51 17.30
N ASP A 29 -4.82 -11.84 18.39
CA ASP A 29 -5.65 -11.74 19.60
C ASP A 29 -6.88 -10.85 19.40
N GLU A 30 -6.81 -9.92 18.44
CA GLU A 30 -7.86 -8.98 18.12
C GLU A 30 -7.77 -8.56 16.64
N ILE A 31 -8.92 -8.46 15.99
CA ILE A 31 -9.04 -7.88 14.65
C ILE A 31 -10.01 -6.70 14.74
N VAL A 32 -9.56 -5.52 14.32
CA VAL A 32 -10.32 -4.27 14.29
C VAL A 32 -10.47 -3.82 12.84
N ILE A 33 -11.70 -3.56 12.42
CA ILE A 33 -12.01 -3.04 11.10
C ILE A 33 -12.79 -1.74 11.24
N LEU A 34 -12.30 -0.67 10.63
CA LEU A 34 -13.03 0.57 10.43
C LEU A 34 -13.61 0.61 9.00
N ASP A 35 -14.92 0.41 8.90
CA ASP A 35 -15.65 0.47 7.65
C ASP A 35 -16.02 1.91 7.28
N SER A 36 -15.68 2.32 6.05
CA SER A 36 -15.92 3.67 5.54
C SER A 36 -17.21 3.81 4.70
N GLY A 37 -18.26 3.10 5.13
CA GLY A 37 -19.57 3.10 4.49
C GLY A 37 -19.65 2.14 3.30
N SER A 38 -19.35 0.87 3.54
CA SER A 38 -19.54 -0.18 2.53
C SER A 38 -21.01 -0.36 2.18
N THR A 39 -21.27 -0.63 0.92
CA THR A 39 -22.61 -0.93 0.36
C THR A 39 -22.75 -2.38 -0.07
N ASP A 40 -21.66 -3.15 0.00
CA ASP A 40 -21.65 -4.60 -0.19
C ASP A 40 -21.65 -5.34 1.17
N ASN A 41 -21.42 -6.65 1.14
CA ASN A 41 -21.44 -7.49 2.34
C ASN A 41 -20.15 -7.41 3.19
N THR A 42 -19.31 -6.38 3.04
CA THR A 42 -18.02 -6.26 3.74
C THR A 42 -18.18 -6.37 5.26
N VAL A 43 -19.16 -5.65 5.82
CA VAL A 43 -19.42 -5.62 7.27
C VAL A 43 -19.86 -6.98 7.79
N ASP A 44 -20.72 -7.68 7.04
CA ASP A 44 -21.22 -9.00 7.44
C ASP A 44 -20.12 -10.06 7.40
N VAL A 45 -19.29 -10.05 6.36
CA VAL A 45 -18.10 -10.91 6.25
C VAL A 45 -17.14 -10.67 7.42
N ALA A 46 -16.86 -9.41 7.75
CA ALA A 46 -15.99 -9.05 8.85
C ALA A 46 -16.51 -9.58 10.20
N ARG A 47 -17.80 -9.35 10.49
CA ARG A 47 -18.42 -9.81 11.75
C ARG A 47 -18.47 -11.33 11.85
N ALA A 48 -18.79 -12.02 10.75
CA ALA A 48 -18.85 -13.48 10.71
C ALA A 48 -17.48 -14.12 11.00
N ALA A 49 -16.39 -13.44 10.66
CA ALA A 49 -15.02 -13.84 10.96
C ALA A 49 -14.54 -13.43 12.36
N GLY A 50 -15.40 -12.84 13.19
CA GLY A 50 -15.07 -12.45 14.58
C GLY A 50 -14.35 -11.10 14.71
N ALA A 51 -14.28 -10.28 13.65
CA ALA A 51 -13.68 -8.96 13.74
C ALA A 51 -14.59 -7.97 14.49
N LYS A 52 -13.96 -7.03 15.23
CA LYS A 52 -14.63 -5.87 15.81
C LYS A 52 -14.79 -4.81 14.72
N VAL A 53 -16.03 -4.60 14.28
CA VAL A 53 -16.33 -3.67 13.17
C VAL A 53 -16.90 -2.37 13.70
N PHE A 54 -16.26 -1.26 13.35
CA PHE A 54 -16.70 0.11 13.57
C PHE A 54 -17.04 0.75 12.23
N ILE A 55 -17.94 1.73 12.23
CA ILE A 55 -18.38 2.43 11.01
C ILE A 55 -18.05 3.91 11.16
N ASP A 56 -17.34 4.46 10.18
CA ASP A 56 -17.02 5.88 10.10
C ASP A 56 -17.03 6.33 8.64
N THR A 57 -18.10 7.04 8.28
CA THR A 57 -18.31 7.54 6.90
C THR A 57 -17.58 8.85 6.62
N ASP A 58 -16.96 9.49 7.62
CA ASP A 58 -16.21 10.73 7.45
C ASP A 58 -14.79 10.47 6.92
N TRP A 59 -14.64 10.35 5.60
CA TRP A 59 -13.36 10.08 4.96
C TRP A 59 -12.50 11.34 4.79
N GLN A 60 -11.48 11.47 5.64
CA GLN A 60 -10.48 12.57 5.56
C GLN A 60 -9.14 12.13 4.95
N GLY A 61 -9.05 10.90 4.46
CA GLY A 61 -7.82 10.32 3.90
C GLY A 61 -7.33 9.10 4.66
N TYR A 62 -6.38 8.38 4.06
CA TYR A 62 -5.87 7.11 4.59
C TYR A 62 -5.23 7.27 5.97
N GLY A 63 -4.42 8.32 6.18
CA GLY A 63 -3.73 8.56 7.46
C GLY A 63 -4.70 8.69 8.64
N ILE A 64 -5.67 9.61 8.53
CA ILE A 64 -6.70 9.82 9.55
C ILE A 64 -7.54 8.57 9.79
N GLN A 65 -7.96 7.86 8.74
CA GLN A 65 -8.74 6.63 8.91
C GLN A 65 -7.94 5.52 9.61
N ARG A 66 -6.64 5.41 9.32
CA ARG A 66 -5.76 4.46 10.03
C ARG A 66 -5.57 4.84 11.50
N GLN A 67 -5.44 6.13 11.82
CA GLN A 67 -5.39 6.62 13.21
C GLN A 67 -6.69 6.30 13.97
N ARG A 68 -7.85 6.59 13.37
CA ARG A 68 -9.15 6.29 13.96
C ARG A 68 -9.34 4.79 14.18
N ALA A 69 -8.99 3.97 13.18
CA ALA A 69 -9.05 2.51 13.29
C ALA A 69 -8.13 1.98 14.42
N GLN A 70 -6.91 2.51 14.51
CA GLN A 70 -5.96 2.18 15.58
C GLN A 70 -6.50 2.56 16.97
N GLY A 71 -7.26 3.66 17.08
CA GLY A 71 -7.87 4.10 18.34
C GLY A 71 -8.84 3.09 18.97
N PHE A 72 -9.38 2.15 18.18
CA PHE A 72 -10.23 1.07 18.69
C PHE A 72 -9.46 -0.20 19.10
N ALA A 73 -8.16 -0.28 18.80
CA ALA A 73 -7.32 -1.42 19.14
C ALA A 73 -6.95 -1.43 20.63
N THR A 74 -6.92 -2.63 21.22
CA THR A 74 -6.64 -2.85 22.65
C THR A 74 -5.38 -3.68 22.92
N GLY A 75 -4.75 -4.23 21.88
CA GLY A 75 -3.51 -4.99 21.96
C GLY A 75 -2.30 -4.08 22.23
N ASP A 76 -1.20 -4.67 22.68
CA ASP A 76 0.05 -3.95 22.95
C ASP A 76 0.72 -3.51 21.64
N TYR A 77 0.60 -4.35 20.61
CA TYR A 77 1.09 -4.09 19.27
C TYR A 77 -0.04 -3.98 18.25
N VAL A 78 0.17 -3.15 17.24
CA VAL A 78 -0.68 -3.04 16.06
C VAL A 78 0.05 -3.59 14.85
N LEU A 79 -0.64 -4.44 14.10
CA LEU A 79 -0.32 -4.75 12.72
C LEU A 79 -1.36 -4.07 11.80
N MET A 80 -0.94 -3.01 11.13
CA MET A 80 -1.77 -2.31 10.15
C MET A 80 -1.76 -3.06 8.83
N LEU A 81 -2.94 -3.46 8.33
CA LEU A 81 -3.09 -4.27 7.12
C LEU A 81 -4.17 -3.70 6.20
N ASP A 82 -3.98 -3.85 4.88
CA ASP A 82 -5.02 -3.53 3.90
C ASP A 82 -5.82 -4.79 3.53
N THR A 83 -7.10 -4.64 3.17
CA THR A 83 -8.03 -5.77 2.95
C THR A 83 -7.65 -6.70 1.80
N ASP A 84 -6.69 -6.29 0.95
CA ASP A 84 -6.16 -7.03 -0.18
C ASP A 84 -4.74 -7.60 0.07
N GLU A 85 -4.26 -7.52 1.32
CA GLU A 85 -2.94 -7.97 1.77
C GLU A 85 -3.03 -9.24 2.65
N ARG A 86 -2.19 -10.25 2.39
CA ARG A 86 -2.22 -11.58 3.02
C ARG A 86 -0.86 -11.91 3.62
N ILE A 87 -0.85 -12.40 4.85
CA ILE A 87 0.38 -12.78 5.56
C ILE A 87 0.82 -14.17 5.13
N THR A 88 2.09 -14.35 4.76
CA THR A 88 2.66 -15.69 4.57
C THR A 88 2.94 -16.38 5.91
N PRO A 89 2.95 -17.73 5.96
CA PRO A 89 3.32 -18.45 7.18
C PRO A 89 4.69 -18.05 7.75
N GLU A 90 5.67 -17.76 6.88
CA GLU A 90 7.00 -17.26 7.29
C GLU A 90 6.90 -15.90 7.99
N LEU A 91 6.09 -14.99 7.46
CA LEU A 91 5.87 -13.67 8.07
C LEU A 91 5.12 -13.80 9.39
N GLN A 92 4.12 -14.66 9.48
CA GLN A 92 3.44 -14.97 10.73
C GLN A 92 4.43 -15.44 11.81
N GLN A 93 5.31 -16.39 11.48
CA GLN A 93 6.34 -16.85 12.42
C GLN A 93 7.27 -15.72 12.87
N ALA A 94 7.69 -14.84 11.94
CA ALA A 94 8.51 -13.69 12.27
C ALA A 94 7.81 -12.72 13.23
N ILE A 95 6.52 -12.45 13.02
CA ILE A 95 5.73 -11.59 13.92
C ILE A 95 5.55 -12.25 15.29
N GLN A 96 5.24 -13.55 15.35
CA GLN A 96 5.12 -14.26 16.63
C GLN A 96 6.43 -14.27 17.42
N ALA A 97 7.58 -14.37 16.73
CA ALA A 97 8.90 -14.24 17.36
C ALA A 97 9.15 -12.84 17.93
N VAL A 98 8.66 -11.78 17.27
CA VAL A 98 8.69 -10.42 17.82
C VAL A 98 7.83 -10.30 19.07
N LEU A 99 6.60 -10.82 19.03
CA LEU A 99 5.66 -10.68 20.14
C LEU A 99 6.07 -11.48 21.39
N SER A 100 6.85 -12.55 21.22
CA SER A 100 7.39 -13.34 22.34
C SER A 100 8.62 -12.69 23.00
N SER A 101 9.33 -11.81 22.29
CA SER A 101 10.48 -11.08 22.79
C SER A 101 10.52 -9.66 22.19
N PRO A 102 9.57 -8.78 22.57
CA PRO A 102 9.44 -7.46 21.98
C PRO A 102 10.68 -6.61 22.29
N GLN A 103 11.09 -5.79 21.33
CA GLN A 103 12.14 -4.79 21.52
C GLN A 103 11.49 -3.42 21.72
N PRO A 104 11.53 -2.85 22.94
CA PRO A 104 10.84 -1.61 23.22
C PRO A 104 11.23 -0.48 22.28
N GLY A 105 10.25 0.13 21.64
CA GLY A 105 10.48 1.22 20.69
C GLY A 105 11.01 0.82 19.32
N ALA A 106 11.14 -0.46 19.00
CA ALA A 106 11.38 -0.88 17.63
C ALA A 106 10.09 -0.78 16.80
N VAL A 107 10.25 -0.47 15.51
CA VAL A 107 9.20 -0.60 14.50
C VAL A 107 9.63 -1.62 13.47
N TYR A 108 8.70 -2.42 12.99
CA TYR A 108 9.02 -3.57 12.15
C TYR A 108 8.53 -3.34 10.72
N SER A 109 9.46 -3.46 9.78
CA SER A 109 9.17 -3.35 8.35
C SER A 109 8.96 -4.73 7.74
N ILE A 110 8.02 -4.83 6.82
CA ILE A 110 7.59 -6.06 6.15
C ILE A 110 7.79 -5.90 4.65
N ALA A 111 8.31 -6.93 3.98
CA ALA A 111 8.45 -6.91 2.53
C ALA A 111 7.09 -7.17 1.86
N ARG A 112 6.57 -6.21 1.11
CA ARG A 112 5.36 -6.40 0.32
C ARG A 112 5.71 -7.00 -1.04
N ARG A 113 5.02 -8.08 -1.39
CA ARG A 113 5.15 -8.76 -2.68
C ARG A 113 3.89 -8.51 -3.50
N ASN A 114 4.03 -7.65 -4.50
CA ASN A 114 2.91 -7.13 -5.28
C ASN A 114 2.51 -8.12 -6.39
N TYR A 115 1.21 -8.36 -6.52
CA TYR A 115 0.62 -9.21 -7.56
C TYR A 115 0.36 -8.39 -8.82
N PHE A 116 0.81 -8.92 -9.96
CA PHE A 116 0.61 -8.33 -11.26
C PHE A 116 0.27 -9.43 -12.28
N LEU A 117 -0.97 -9.41 -12.77
CA LEU A 117 -1.46 -10.23 -13.88
C LEU A 117 -1.03 -11.71 -13.80
N GLY A 118 -1.51 -12.42 -12.77
CA GLY A 118 -1.27 -13.85 -12.63
C GLY A 118 -0.09 -14.21 -11.72
N ARG A 119 0.77 -13.26 -11.35
CA ARG A 119 2.05 -13.57 -10.67
C ARG A 119 2.42 -12.53 -9.62
N PHE A 120 3.03 -13.00 -8.54
CA PHE A 120 3.72 -12.14 -7.57
C PHE A 120 5.12 -11.75 -8.08
N MET A 121 5.38 -10.44 -8.15
CA MET A 121 6.60 -9.89 -8.72
C MET A 121 7.76 -9.95 -7.73
N ARG A 122 8.97 -10.26 -8.21
CA ARG A 122 10.21 -10.27 -7.41
C ARG A 122 11.24 -9.25 -7.88
N HIS A 123 11.07 -8.71 -9.09
CA HIS A 123 11.96 -7.72 -9.67
C HIS A 123 11.14 -6.51 -10.15
N SER A 124 11.59 -5.82 -11.20
CA SER A 124 10.92 -4.65 -11.78
C SER A 124 10.81 -3.44 -10.84
N GLY A 125 11.54 -3.45 -9.72
CA GLY A 125 11.51 -2.41 -8.69
C GLY A 125 10.25 -2.47 -7.81
N TRP A 126 9.52 -3.58 -7.87
CA TRP A 126 8.29 -3.82 -7.11
C TRP A 126 8.50 -4.70 -5.87
N TYR A 127 9.74 -5.17 -5.67
CA TYR A 127 10.15 -5.96 -4.51
C TYR A 127 11.64 -5.71 -4.19
N PRO A 128 12.04 -5.68 -2.90
CA PRO A 128 11.16 -5.66 -1.73
C PRO A 128 10.57 -4.25 -1.53
N ASP A 129 9.25 -4.14 -1.61
CA ASP A 129 8.49 -2.91 -1.35
C ASP A 129 8.19 -2.83 0.15
N ARG A 130 9.18 -2.38 0.94
CA ARG A 130 9.11 -2.45 2.41
C ARG A 130 8.13 -1.43 2.97
N VAL A 131 7.25 -1.88 3.84
CA VAL A 131 6.28 -1.05 4.57
C VAL A 131 6.43 -1.28 6.08
N THR A 132 6.37 -0.20 6.87
CA THR A 132 6.40 -0.29 8.34
C THR A 132 4.98 -0.48 8.85
N ARG A 133 4.66 -1.68 9.34
CA ARG A 133 3.27 -2.08 9.65
C ARG A 133 3.07 -2.68 11.03
N LEU A 134 4.12 -3.18 11.67
CA LEU A 134 4.06 -3.74 13.03
C LEU A 134 4.80 -2.82 14.00
N TYR A 135 4.11 -2.36 15.05
CA TYR A 135 4.64 -1.37 16.00
C TYR A 135 3.86 -1.37 17.32
N GLU A 136 4.45 -0.80 18.37
CA GLU A 136 3.78 -0.57 19.66
C GLU A 136 2.64 0.43 19.53
N ARG A 137 1.44 0.04 19.95
CA ARG A 137 0.21 0.82 19.74
C ARG A 137 0.25 2.21 20.38
N GLU A 138 0.76 2.31 21.60
CA GLU A 138 0.78 3.55 22.39
C GLU A 138 1.90 4.51 21.98
N ARG A 139 2.90 4.03 21.23
CA ARG A 139 4.10 4.80 20.91
C ARG A 139 4.09 5.40 19.50
N TYR A 140 3.42 4.73 18.56
CA TYR A 140 3.48 5.09 17.15
C TYR A 140 2.09 5.20 16.55
N GLN A 141 1.93 6.14 15.61
CA GLN A 141 0.70 6.33 14.84
C GLN A 141 1.03 6.83 13.43
N TYR A 142 0.09 6.70 12.50
CA TYR A 142 0.23 7.26 11.16
C TYR A 142 0.18 8.79 11.18
N ASN A 143 0.85 9.45 10.23
CA ASN A 143 0.65 10.89 9.99
C ASN A 143 -0.67 11.16 9.25
N ASP A 144 -1.08 12.43 9.22
CA ASP A 144 -2.31 12.94 8.61
C ASP A 144 -2.12 13.44 7.16
N ASN A 145 -1.01 13.06 6.52
CA ASN A 145 -0.73 13.45 5.14
C ASN A 145 -1.80 12.90 4.17
N LEU A 146 -2.31 13.76 3.29
CA LEU A 146 -3.32 13.39 2.28
C LEU A 146 -2.79 12.41 1.21
N VAL A 147 -1.48 12.43 0.95
CA VAL A 147 -0.81 11.56 -0.02
C VAL A 147 0.50 11.07 0.60
N HIS A 148 0.81 9.79 0.41
CA HIS A 148 1.98 9.12 1.00
C HIS A 148 1.97 9.14 2.53
N GLU A 149 0.84 8.75 3.10
CA GLU A 149 0.75 8.53 4.53
C GLU A 149 1.76 7.47 4.97
N SER A 150 2.37 7.68 6.14
CA SER A 150 3.35 6.75 6.69
C SER A 150 3.25 6.72 8.21
N LEU A 151 3.71 5.62 8.81
CA LEU A 151 3.90 5.55 10.26
C LEU A 151 4.93 6.61 10.68
N ALA A 152 4.57 7.47 11.63
CA ALA A 152 5.52 8.40 12.24
C ALA A 152 6.50 7.59 13.10
N CYS A 153 7.67 7.28 12.53
CA CYS A 153 8.65 6.41 13.17
C CYS A 153 9.69 7.20 13.99
N ASP A 154 9.72 8.53 13.92
CA ASP A 154 10.67 9.39 14.62
C ASP A 154 12.12 8.84 14.61
N ASN A 155 12.68 8.55 15.79
CA ASN A 155 14.01 7.96 15.98
C ASN A 155 13.97 6.44 16.24
N ALA A 156 12.88 5.77 15.88
CA ALA A 156 12.71 4.33 16.10
C ALA A 156 13.72 3.52 15.30
N GLN A 157 14.19 2.43 15.90
CA GLN A 157 14.93 1.42 15.16
C GLN A 157 13.97 0.66 14.25
N VAL A 158 14.19 0.73 12.93
CA VAL A 158 13.41 -0.03 11.94
C VAL A 158 14.04 -1.40 11.73
N ILE A 159 13.34 -2.46 12.14
CA ILE A 159 13.83 -3.84 12.05
C ILE A 159 13.12 -4.56 10.90
N PRO A 160 13.88 -5.13 9.94
CA PRO A 160 13.28 -5.87 8.84
C PRO A 160 12.85 -7.28 9.27
N LEU A 161 11.58 -7.63 9.05
CA LEU A 161 11.07 -9.00 9.19
C LEU A 161 11.31 -9.84 7.93
N THR A 162 11.41 -11.15 8.14
CA THR A 162 11.41 -12.20 7.11
C THR A 162 9.98 -12.57 6.72
N GLY A 163 9.82 -13.29 5.61
CA GLY A 163 8.51 -13.53 4.99
C GLY A 163 7.95 -12.34 4.21
N ASP A 164 6.80 -12.58 3.57
CA ASP A 164 6.21 -11.66 2.60
C ASP A 164 4.79 -11.27 3.02
N LEU A 165 4.43 -10.03 2.71
CA LEU A 165 3.05 -9.57 2.67
C LEU A 165 2.57 -9.60 1.22
N LEU A 166 1.70 -10.54 0.89
CA LEU A 166 1.18 -10.72 -0.46
C LEU A 166 0.09 -9.69 -0.74
N HIS A 167 0.32 -8.77 -1.67
CA HIS A 167 -0.59 -7.66 -1.96
C HIS A 167 -1.21 -7.82 -3.34
N LEU A 168 -2.54 -7.88 -3.43
CA LEU A 168 -3.26 -8.07 -4.71
C LEU A 168 -3.43 -6.79 -5.53
N THR A 169 -2.31 -6.13 -5.81
CA THR A 169 -2.25 -4.80 -6.41
C THR A 169 -2.92 -4.68 -7.79
N CYS A 170 -2.75 -5.69 -8.66
CA CYS A 170 -3.27 -5.66 -10.03
C CYS A 170 -3.90 -7.01 -10.41
N ARG A 171 -5.20 -7.12 -10.13
CA ARG A 171 -6.07 -8.23 -10.58
C ARG A 171 -6.72 -7.94 -11.93
N ASP A 172 -7.08 -6.69 -12.18
CA ASP A 172 -7.66 -6.19 -13.43
C ASP A 172 -6.77 -5.09 -14.04
N PHE A 173 -6.34 -5.31 -15.28
CA PHE A 173 -5.41 -4.41 -15.96
C PHE A 173 -6.03 -3.03 -16.23
N ALA A 174 -7.31 -2.97 -16.61
CA ALA A 174 -7.97 -1.71 -16.96
C ALA A 174 -8.13 -0.81 -15.73
N SER A 175 -8.56 -1.38 -14.61
CA SER A 175 -8.66 -0.68 -13.32
C SER A 175 -7.29 -0.21 -12.85
N PHE A 176 -6.27 -1.06 -12.97
CA PHE A 176 -4.90 -0.68 -12.63
C PHE A 176 -4.39 0.51 -13.47
N GLN A 177 -4.63 0.51 -14.78
CA GLN A 177 -4.24 1.61 -15.67
C GLN A 177 -4.96 2.92 -15.36
N ARG A 178 -6.27 2.87 -15.05
CA ARG A 178 -7.02 4.06 -14.60
C ARG A 178 -6.42 4.67 -13.34
N LYS A 179 -6.07 3.82 -12.36
CA LYS A 179 -5.41 4.26 -11.13
C LYS A 179 -4.04 4.90 -11.41
N GLN A 180 -3.24 4.29 -12.30
CA GLN A 180 -1.95 4.84 -12.72
C GLN A 180 -2.09 6.21 -13.40
N LEU A 181 -3.12 6.41 -14.22
CA LEU A 181 -3.39 7.69 -14.85
C LEU A 181 -3.76 8.76 -13.80
N ASN A 182 -4.64 8.44 -12.84
CA ASN A 182 -5.00 9.38 -11.77
C ASN A 182 -3.77 9.83 -10.96
N TYR A 183 -2.86 8.91 -10.63
CA TYR A 183 -1.60 9.27 -9.97
C TYR A 183 -0.70 10.13 -10.86
N ALA A 184 -0.65 9.86 -12.17
CA ALA A 184 0.12 10.65 -13.11
C ALA A 184 -0.40 12.10 -13.16
N THR A 185 -1.72 12.28 -13.18
CA THR A 185 -2.38 13.59 -13.14
C THR A 185 -2.10 14.33 -11.83
N ALA A 186 -2.27 13.68 -10.68
CA ALA A 186 -1.99 14.28 -9.38
C ALA A 186 -0.51 14.73 -9.28
N TRP A 187 0.42 13.88 -9.73
CA TRP A 187 1.84 14.22 -9.77
C TRP A 187 2.12 15.44 -10.67
N ALA A 188 1.48 15.50 -11.84
CA ALA A 188 1.65 16.61 -12.76
C ALA A 188 1.15 17.93 -12.16
N GLN A 189 -0.02 17.92 -11.53
CA GLN A 189 -0.61 19.09 -10.85
C GLN A 189 0.29 19.58 -9.71
N GLU A 190 0.72 18.69 -8.81
CA GLU A 190 1.62 19.03 -7.69
C GLU A 190 2.93 19.64 -8.19
N ARG A 191 3.52 19.06 -9.24
CA ARG A 191 4.79 19.54 -9.80
C ARG A 191 4.65 20.85 -10.55
N HIS A 192 3.52 21.05 -11.24
CA HIS A 192 3.20 22.31 -11.88
C HIS A 192 3.05 23.44 -10.85
N GLN A 193 2.34 23.19 -9.75
CA GLN A 193 2.20 24.14 -8.63
C GLN A 193 3.56 24.52 -8.02
N ARG A 194 4.52 23.59 -8.00
CA ARG A 194 5.92 23.83 -7.59
C ARG A 194 6.79 24.48 -8.67
N GLY A 195 6.21 24.96 -9.77
CA GLY A 195 6.93 25.65 -10.85
C GLY A 195 7.78 24.74 -11.74
N LYS A 196 7.63 23.41 -11.65
CA LYS A 196 8.36 22.50 -12.54
C LYS A 196 7.86 22.66 -13.96
N LYS A 197 8.78 22.68 -14.92
CA LYS A 197 8.48 22.70 -16.36
C LYS A 197 8.82 21.35 -17.00
N ALA A 198 8.15 21.04 -18.11
CA ALA A 198 8.43 19.89 -18.95
C ALA A 198 8.69 20.30 -20.40
N SER A 199 9.49 19.50 -21.11
CA SER A 199 9.77 19.66 -22.55
C SER A 199 9.38 18.39 -23.30
N LEU A 200 9.11 18.50 -24.61
CA LEU A 200 8.78 17.34 -25.46
C LEU A 200 9.90 16.31 -25.47
N THR A 201 11.16 16.75 -25.59
CA THR A 201 12.33 15.86 -25.51
C THR A 201 12.43 15.19 -24.14
N GLY A 202 12.12 15.93 -23.07
CA GLY A 202 12.05 15.42 -21.71
C GLY A 202 11.04 14.28 -21.54
N ILE A 203 9.85 14.38 -22.16
CA ILE A 203 8.83 13.33 -22.11
C ILE A 203 9.38 12.00 -22.65
N PHE A 204 9.91 11.99 -23.87
CA PHE A 204 10.39 10.76 -24.52
C PHE A 204 11.64 10.19 -23.85
N THR A 205 12.59 11.03 -23.47
CA THR A 205 13.81 10.59 -22.78
C THR A 205 13.51 10.00 -21.40
N HIS A 206 12.64 10.62 -20.60
CA HIS A 206 12.21 10.05 -19.32
C HIS A 206 11.42 8.75 -19.50
N THR A 207 10.57 8.66 -20.52
CA THR A 207 9.78 7.46 -20.84
C THR A 207 10.69 6.28 -21.19
N LEU A 208 11.63 6.48 -22.12
CA LEU A 208 12.61 5.46 -22.50
C LEU A 208 13.49 5.08 -21.31
N GLY A 209 13.94 6.06 -20.53
CA GLY A 209 14.72 5.82 -19.31
C GLY A 209 13.94 4.98 -18.28
N ALA A 210 12.65 5.24 -18.08
CA ALA A 210 11.80 4.45 -17.17
C ALA A 210 11.63 3.00 -17.64
N PHE A 211 11.45 2.80 -18.96
CA PHE A 211 11.37 1.47 -19.55
C PHE A 211 12.66 0.67 -19.31
N LEU A 212 13.80 1.22 -19.75
CA LEU A 212 15.11 0.56 -19.64
C LEU A 212 15.50 0.32 -18.17
N LYS A 213 15.23 1.29 -17.30
CA LYS A 213 15.45 1.15 -15.85
C LYS A 213 14.63 0.00 -15.27
N THR A 214 13.35 -0.12 -15.62
CA THR A 214 12.50 -1.19 -15.09
C THR A 214 12.93 -2.55 -15.63
N LEU A 215 13.15 -2.65 -16.94
CA LEU A 215 13.43 -3.91 -17.61
C LEU A 215 14.83 -4.43 -17.29
N LEU A 216 15.86 -3.57 -17.40
CA LEU A 216 17.26 -3.97 -17.27
C LEU A 216 17.78 -3.73 -15.85
N LEU A 217 17.79 -2.47 -15.39
CA LEU A 217 18.42 -2.12 -14.10
C LEU A 217 17.69 -2.70 -12.89
N ARG A 218 16.37 -2.86 -12.99
CA ARG A 218 15.54 -3.46 -11.95
C ARG A 218 15.22 -4.93 -12.22
N GLY A 219 15.88 -5.55 -13.21
CA GLY A 219 15.78 -6.97 -13.47
C GLY A 219 14.40 -7.44 -13.93
N GLY A 220 13.58 -6.58 -14.54
CA GLY A 220 12.25 -6.97 -15.03
C GLY A 220 12.28 -8.15 -16.01
N VAL A 221 13.38 -8.37 -16.74
CA VAL A 221 13.54 -9.57 -17.58
C VAL A 221 13.40 -10.88 -16.77
N LEU A 222 13.81 -10.88 -15.50
CA LEU A 222 13.73 -12.05 -14.60
C LEU A 222 12.29 -12.37 -14.16
N ASP A 223 11.38 -11.39 -14.22
CA ASP A 223 9.95 -11.61 -14.00
C ASP A 223 9.23 -12.15 -15.26
N GLY A 224 9.96 -12.40 -16.36
CA GLY A 224 9.41 -12.97 -17.59
C GLY A 224 8.43 -12.03 -18.29
N LYS A 225 7.33 -12.58 -18.83
CA LYS A 225 6.32 -11.82 -19.60
C LYS A 225 5.74 -10.66 -18.76
N GLN A 226 5.46 -10.90 -17.49
CA GLN A 226 4.93 -9.90 -16.57
C GLN A 226 5.90 -8.74 -16.36
N GLY A 227 7.21 -8.99 -16.27
CA GLY A 227 8.20 -7.92 -16.11
C GLY A 227 8.34 -7.04 -17.36
N TRP A 228 8.20 -7.62 -18.56
CA TRP A 228 8.11 -6.86 -19.80
C TRP A 228 6.87 -5.96 -19.83
N LEU A 229 5.70 -6.53 -19.54
CA LEU A 229 4.46 -5.77 -19.47
C LEU A 229 4.56 -4.65 -18.43
N LEU A 230 5.13 -4.94 -17.27
CA LEU A 230 5.29 -3.96 -16.20
C LEU A 230 6.27 -2.84 -16.56
N ALA A 231 7.34 -3.14 -17.31
CA ALA A 231 8.24 -2.11 -17.84
C ALA A 231 7.50 -1.16 -18.79
N VAL A 232 6.60 -1.68 -19.64
CA VAL A 232 5.75 -0.84 -20.51
C VAL A 232 4.78 0.00 -19.67
N VAL A 233 4.14 -0.57 -18.65
CA VAL A 233 3.24 0.18 -17.76
C VAL A 233 3.98 1.31 -17.04
N ASN A 234 5.18 1.07 -16.50
CA ASN A 234 5.99 2.10 -15.85
C ASN A 234 6.42 3.21 -16.83
N ALA A 235 6.72 2.85 -18.07
CA ALA A 235 7.02 3.79 -19.13
C ALA A 235 5.78 4.63 -19.48
N GLN A 236 4.61 4.01 -19.64
CA GLN A 236 3.35 4.69 -19.92
C GLN A 236 2.97 5.65 -18.79
N TYR A 237 3.08 5.25 -17.53
CA TYR A 237 2.90 6.15 -16.39
C TYR A 237 3.84 7.37 -16.46
N THR A 238 5.11 7.15 -16.81
CA THR A 238 6.10 8.22 -16.95
C THR A 238 5.78 9.14 -18.12
N PHE A 239 5.34 8.58 -19.24
CA PHE A 239 4.88 9.33 -20.40
C PHE A 239 3.69 10.23 -20.02
N ASN A 240 2.66 9.65 -19.41
CA ASN A 240 1.43 10.34 -19.04
C ASN A 240 1.72 11.51 -18.09
N LYS A 241 2.48 11.30 -17.01
CA LYS A 241 2.71 12.37 -16.01
C LYS A 241 3.53 13.54 -16.54
N TYR A 242 4.48 13.29 -17.45
CA TYR A 242 5.27 14.35 -18.06
C TYR A 242 4.52 15.06 -19.19
N THR A 243 3.67 14.34 -19.92
CA THR A 243 2.79 14.92 -20.93
C THR A 243 1.75 15.84 -20.29
N GLU A 244 1.13 15.39 -19.20
CA GLU A 244 0.19 16.20 -18.42
C GLU A 244 0.87 17.45 -17.85
N LEU A 245 2.07 17.31 -17.27
CA LEU A 245 2.84 18.47 -16.80
C LEU A 245 3.14 19.46 -17.93
N TRP A 246 3.51 18.96 -19.12
CA TRP A 246 3.75 19.80 -20.29
C TRP A 246 2.49 20.51 -20.78
N ALA A 247 1.35 19.82 -20.76
CA ALA A 247 0.05 20.37 -21.11
C ALA A 247 -0.36 21.51 -20.15
N LEU A 248 -0.24 21.27 -18.84
CA LEU A 248 -0.50 22.27 -17.79
C LEU A 248 0.39 23.51 -17.97
N CYS A 249 1.70 23.32 -18.21
CA CYS A 249 2.63 24.44 -18.47
C CYS A 249 2.26 25.29 -19.70
N ARG A 250 1.43 24.78 -20.61
CA ARG A 250 0.95 25.48 -21.82
C ARG A 250 -0.49 25.97 -21.71
N GLY A 251 -1.15 25.75 -20.58
CA GLY A 251 -2.56 26.10 -20.38
C GLY A 251 -3.53 25.21 -21.17
N TYR A 252 -3.12 24.01 -21.55
CA TYR A 252 -4.02 23.02 -22.11
C TYR A 252 -4.74 22.31 -20.95
N SER A 253 -5.85 22.89 -20.50
CA SER A 253 -6.81 22.24 -19.61
C SER A 253 -8.15 22.12 -20.31
N GLU A 254 -9.02 21.21 -19.86
CA GLU A 254 -10.43 21.30 -20.20
C GLU A 254 -10.91 22.73 -19.88
N LYS A 255 -11.53 23.39 -20.87
CA LYS A 255 -12.26 24.63 -20.61
C LYS A 255 -13.47 24.23 -19.78
N THR A 256 -13.54 24.77 -18.57
CA THR A 256 -14.68 24.60 -17.66
C THR A 256 -15.95 25.20 -18.26
#